data_AF-R9A8I3-F1
#
_entry.id   AF-R9A8I3-F1
#
_cell.length_a   1.000
_cell.length_b   1.000
_cell.length_c   1.000
_cell.angle_alpha   90.00
_cell.angle_beta   90.00
_cell.angle_gamma   90.00
#
_symmetry.space_group_name_H-M   'P 1'
#
loop_
_entity.id
_entity.type
_entity.pdbx_description
1 polymer ?
#
loop_
_entity_poly.entity_id
_entity_poly.type
_entity_poly.pdbx_seq_one_letter_code
_entity_poly.pdbx_strand_id
1 'polypeptide(L)'
;MLGIKTLETDVNGILVKGSLQLNARGAYQLDLLCPYKGPMFTFSFPKIYHALWEGHISEIDNYAISHLRTLFYKCENIRKEVPKFERELKEFCLEIEAISVLSPLEWNEKRMFLKKALQEGYMDSDRYEKTLNDLTIVMEKKYLEREKRCESFLYQYLPEYSHLQNHFSWIHFCYELTEKKHLLLL
;
A
#
# COMPACT_ATOMS: atom_id res chain seq x y z
N MET A 1 19.50 14.75 28.94
CA MET A 1 19.03 14.94 27.55
C MET A 1 19.62 13.84 26.70
N LEU A 2 18.79 12.98 26.10
CA LEU A 2 19.26 12.03 25.07
C LEU A 2 19.77 12.88 23.89
N GLY A 3 21.03 12.73 23.54
CA GLY A 3 21.66 13.56 22.51
C GLY A 3 20.94 13.36 21.17
N ILE A 4 20.47 14.44 20.58
CA ILE A 4 20.06 14.49 19.17
C ILE A 4 21.21 15.15 18.42
N LYS A 5 21.74 14.50 17.39
CA LYS A 5 22.82 15.01 16.55
C LYS A 5 22.36 15.07 15.10
N THR A 6 22.55 16.22 14.45
CA THR A 6 22.33 16.35 13.01
C THR A 6 23.58 15.92 12.25
N LEU A 7 23.39 15.10 11.21
CA LEU A 7 24.42 14.62 10.31
C LEU A 7 24.14 15.14 8.90
N GLU A 8 25.20 15.46 8.16
CA GLU A 8 25.11 15.94 6.79
C GLU A 8 26.15 15.25 5.91
N THR A 9 25.78 14.90 4.68
CA THR A 9 26.69 14.38 3.65
C THR A 9 26.23 14.87 2.28
N ASP A 10 27.17 15.04 1.37
CA ASP A 10 26.86 15.16 -0.06
C ASP A 10 26.71 13.76 -0.67
N VAL A 11 25.68 13.58 -1.50
CA VAL A 11 25.51 12.39 -2.34
C VAL A 11 25.18 12.85 -3.75
N ASN A 12 26.12 12.66 -4.68
CA ASN A 12 25.97 13.06 -6.08
C ASN A 12 25.54 14.54 -6.27
N GLY A 13 26.07 15.46 -5.46
CA GLY A 13 25.72 16.88 -5.50
C GLY A 13 24.42 17.26 -4.79
N ILE A 14 23.79 16.31 -4.08
CA ILE A 14 22.59 16.55 -3.27
C ILE A 14 22.99 16.54 -1.80
N LEU A 15 22.61 17.61 -1.09
CA LEU A 15 22.80 17.70 0.35
C LEU A 15 21.80 16.79 1.08
N VAL A 16 22.32 15.74 1.71
CA VAL A 16 21.54 14.79 2.50
C VAL A 16 21.73 15.09 3.97
N LYS A 17 20.63 15.30 4.70
CA LYS A 17 20.64 15.58 6.14
C LYS A 17 19.83 14.54 6.89
N GLY A 18 20.31 14.15 8.07
CA GLY A 18 19.56 13.29 8.98
C GLY A 18 19.76 13.62 10.44
N SER A 19 18.85 13.15 11.30
CA SER A 19 19.00 13.24 12.75
C SER A 19 19.30 11.87 13.33
N LEU A 20 20.41 11.79 14.07
CA LEU A 20 20.79 10.65 14.88
C LEU A 20 20.35 10.88 16.33
N GLN A 21 19.62 9.93 16.90
CA GLN A 21 19.13 9.97 18.28
C GLN A 21 19.42 8.64 18.98
N LEU A 22 19.75 8.68 20.27
CA LEU A 22 19.79 7.46 21.08
C LEU A 22 18.41 7.26 21.73
N ASN A 23 17.78 6.12 21.51
CA ASN A 23 16.48 5.81 22.10
C ASN A 23 16.62 5.25 23.52
N ALA A 24 15.50 5.16 24.25
CA ALA A 24 15.45 4.67 25.63
C ALA A 24 15.89 3.19 25.79
N ARG A 25 15.95 2.43 24.68
CA ARG A 25 16.40 1.03 24.65
C ARG A 25 17.90 0.89 24.34
N GLY A 26 18.63 2.01 24.23
CA GLY A 26 20.06 2.01 23.92
C GLY A 26 20.40 1.76 22.45
N ALA A 27 19.42 1.87 21.54
CA ALA A 27 19.64 1.79 20.09
C ALA A 27 19.68 3.18 19.46
N TYR A 28 20.45 3.31 18.39
CA TYR A 28 20.54 4.54 17.61
C TYR A 28 19.45 4.57 16.54
N GLN A 29 18.80 5.70 16.42
CA GLN A 29 17.74 5.98 15.46
C GLN A 29 18.23 7.08 14.52
N LEU A 30 18.21 6.82 13.22
CA LEU A 30 18.59 7.75 12.18
C LEU A 30 17.39 8.05 11.30
N ASP A 31 17.01 9.32 11.28
CA ASP A 31 15.92 9.83 10.47
C ASP A 31 16.47 10.65 9.31
N LEU A 32 16.00 10.39 8.09
CA LEU A 32 16.29 11.24 6.93
C LEU A 32 15.40 12.49 6.99
N LEU A 33 16.02 13.68 6.97
CA LEU A 33 15.35 14.97 7.04
C LEU A 33 15.31 15.71 5.71
N CYS A 34 16.36 15.55 4.89
CA CYS A 34 16.53 16.24 3.61
C CYS A 34 17.26 15.32 2.62
N PRO A 35 16.88 15.27 1.34
CA PRO A 35 15.82 16.06 0.67
C PRO A 35 14.39 15.52 0.89
N TYR A 36 14.26 14.32 1.48
CA TYR A 36 12.98 13.70 1.74
C TYR A 36 12.77 13.56 3.24
N LYS A 37 11.56 13.88 3.72
CA LYS A 37 11.10 13.37 5.01
C LYS A 37 10.73 11.91 4.78
N GLY A 38 11.54 10.99 5.31
CA GLY A 38 11.51 9.58 4.93
C GLY A 38 11.46 8.63 6.13
N PRO A 39 11.57 7.31 5.86
CA PRO A 39 11.50 6.28 6.87
C PRO A 39 12.64 6.37 7.88
N MET A 40 12.32 5.99 9.12
CA MET A 40 13.21 5.93 10.27
C MET A 40 14.02 4.63 10.24
N PHE A 41 15.35 4.71 10.36
CA PHE A 41 16.22 3.54 10.43
C PHE A 41 16.76 3.37 11.84
N THR A 42 16.54 2.21 12.44
CA THR A 42 17.07 1.87 13.77
C THR A 42 18.24 0.91 13.61
N PHE A 43 19.35 1.20 14.29
CA PHE A 43 20.51 0.31 14.34
C PHE A 43 21.16 0.35 15.73
N SER A 44 21.80 -0.74 16.09
CA SER A 44 22.52 -0.89 17.35
C SER A 44 23.99 -1.16 17.07
N PHE A 45 24.89 -0.53 17.83
CA PHE A 45 26.29 -0.95 17.85
C PHE A 45 26.50 -2.04 18.91
N PRO A 46 27.52 -2.90 18.72
CA PRO A 46 27.96 -3.82 19.76
C PRO A 46 28.42 -3.11 21.05
N LYS A 47 28.86 -1.85 20.94
CA LYS A 47 29.24 -0.98 22.06
C LYS A 47 28.22 0.14 22.20
N ILE A 48 27.64 0.31 23.39
CA ILE A 48 26.70 1.39 23.68
C ILE A 48 27.51 2.63 24.07
N TYR A 49 27.48 3.67 23.24
CA TYR A 49 28.09 4.95 23.56
C TYR A 49 27.02 5.87 24.16
N HIS A 50 27.09 6.07 25.47
CA HIS A 50 26.06 6.77 26.25
C HIS A 50 26.03 8.30 26.08
N ALA A 51 27.04 8.89 25.43
CA ALA A 51 27.11 10.31 25.16
C ALA A 51 27.47 10.54 23.69
N LEU A 52 26.74 11.41 22.99
CA LEU A 52 27.02 11.82 21.60
C LEU A 52 27.95 13.05 21.51
N TRP A 53 28.52 13.50 22.63
CA TRP A 53 28.96 14.89 22.78
C TRP A 53 30.46 15.17 22.64
N GLU A 54 31.39 14.24 22.84
CA GLU A 54 32.81 14.55 22.55
C GLU A 54 33.75 13.32 22.50
N GLY A 55 34.69 13.34 21.54
CA GLY A 55 35.93 12.55 21.53
C GLY A 55 35.91 11.13 20.91
N HIS A 56 34.82 10.36 21.04
CA HIS A 56 34.87 8.90 20.78
C HIS A 56 33.96 8.36 19.66
N ILE A 57 33.58 9.16 18.67
CA ILE A 57 32.39 8.84 17.86
C ILE A 57 32.61 8.98 16.34
N SER A 58 33.86 8.99 15.86
CA SER A 58 34.13 8.96 14.42
C SER A 58 33.57 7.70 13.76
N GLU A 59 33.60 6.56 14.44
CA GLU A 59 33.03 5.29 13.96
C GLU A 59 31.50 5.36 13.82
N ILE A 60 30.79 5.90 14.82
CA ILE A 60 29.33 6.02 14.74
C ILE A 60 28.93 7.06 13.71
N ASP A 61 29.66 8.17 13.62
CA ASP A 61 29.38 9.22 12.63
C ASP A 61 29.57 8.68 11.20
N ASN A 62 30.68 7.99 10.94
CA ASN A 62 30.94 7.38 9.63
C ASN A 62 29.89 6.31 9.28
N TYR A 63 29.49 5.50 10.27
CA TYR A 63 28.48 4.47 10.07
C TYR A 63 27.08 5.06 9.88
N ALA A 64 26.72 6.11 10.62
CA ALA A 64 25.46 6.82 10.48
C ALA A 64 25.39 7.60 9.15
N ILE A 65 26.50 8.21 8.71
CA ILE A 65 26.61 8.82 7.38
C ILE A 65 26.44 7.76 6.29
N SER A 66 27.07 6.59 6.43
CA SER A 66 26.89 5.47 5.48
C SER A 66 25.42 5.05 5.40
N HIS A 67 24.74 4.86 6.54
CA HIS A 67 23.31 4.55 6.58
C HIS A 67 22.44 5.67 6.04
N LEU A 68 22.83 6.94 6.22
CA LEU A 68 22.13 8.09 5.66
C LEU A 68 22.16 8.05 4.13
N ARG A 69 23.29 7.65 3.53
CA ARG A 69 23.40 7.40 2.08
C ARG A 69 22.50 6.25 1.64
N THR A 70 22.49 5.15 2.40
CA THR A 70 21.59 4.01 2.12
C THR A 70 20.12 4.42 2.19
N LEU A 71 19.73 5.23 3.17
CA LEU A 71 18.37 5.77 3.28
C LEU A 71 18.02 6.68 2.09
N PHE A 72 18.95 7.55 1.69
CA PHE A 72 18.76 8.38 0.51
C PHE A 72 18.53 7.54 -0.75
N TYR A 73 19.36 6.53 -1.03
CA TYR A 73 19.17 5.66 -2.20
C TYR A 73 17.89 4.81 -2.11
N LYS A 74 17.50 4.36 -0.92
CA LYS A 74 16.19 3.71 -0.71
C LYS A 74 15.05 4.66 -1.07
N CYS A 75 15.06 5.90 -0.57
CA CYS A 75 14.05 6.89 -0.92
C CYS A 75 14.05 7.24 -2.42
N GLU A 76 15.22 7.33 -3.05
CA GLU A 76 15.33 7.55 -4.50
C GLU A 76 14.74 6.40 -5.32
N ASN A 77 14.99 5.15 -4.92
CA ASN A 77 14.42 3.99 -5.57
C ASN A 77 12.90 3.97 -5.42
N ILE A 78 12.39 4.17 -4.20
CA ILE A 78 10.95 4.29 -3.93
C ILE A 78 10.34 5.40 -4.78
N ARG A 79 10.97 6.59 -4.85
CA ARG A 79 10.50 7.72 -5.66
C ARG A 79 10.43 7.39 -7.15
N LYS A 80 11.29 6.51 -7.67
CA LYS A 80 11.26 6.06 -9.07
C LYS A 80 10.21 4.97 -9.30
N GLU A 81 10.03 4.09 -8.33
CA GLU A 81 9.11 2.95 -8.40
C GLU A 81 7.65 3.37 -8.20
N VAL A 82 7.38 4.32 -7.31
CA VAL A 82 6.01 4.79 -7.00
C VAL A 82 5.25 5.27 -8.23
N PRO A 83 5.78 6.15 -9.11
CA PRO A 83 5.04 6.59 -10.30
C PRO A 83 4.76 5.48 -11.32
N LYS A 84 5.65 4.46 -11.39
CA LYS A 84 5.44 3.29 -12.25
C LYS A 84 4.27 2.48 -11.69
N PHE A 85 4.33 2.20 -10.39
CA PHE A 85 3.30 1.48 -9.68
C PHE A 85 1.93 2.21 -9.70
N GLU A 86 1.89 3.54 -9.50
CA GLU A 86 0.67 4.35 -9.60
C GLU A 86 0.01 4.27 -10.98
N ARG A 87 0.80 4.16 -12.04
CA ARG A 87 0.28 3.99 -13.40
C ARG A 87 -0.35 2.62 -13.57
N GLU A 88 0.35 1.57 -13.17
CA GLU A 88 -0.14 0.19 -13.21
C GLU A 88 -1.42 0.04 -12.39
N LEU A 89 -1.49 0.67 -11.22
CA LEU A 89 -2.69 0.73 -10.39
C LEU A 89 -3.84 1.44 -11.10
N LYS A 90 -3.58 2.59 -11.73
CA LYS A 90 -4.62 3.35 -12.44
C LYS A 90 -5.19 2.54 -13.60
N GLU A 91 -4.34 1.86 -14.35
CA GLU A 91 -4.75 0.96 -15.44
C GLU A 91 -5.61 -0.19 -14.89
N PHE A 92 -5.16 -0.83 -13.81
CA PHE A 92 -5.91 -1.88 -13.14
C PHE A 92 -7.29 -1.43 -12.62
N CYS A 93 -7.38 -0.24 -12.01
CA CYS A 93 -8.66 0.33 -11.56
C CYS A 93 -9.64 0.48 -12.74
N LEU A 94 -9.17 0.98 -13.88
CA LEU A 94 -9.99 1.10 -15.08
C LEU A 94 -10.46 -0.27 -15.60
N GLU A 95 -9.61 -1.30 -15.54
CA GLU A 95 -9.97 -2.67 -15.94
C GLU A 95 -11.04 -3.30 -15.03
N ILE A 96 -10.98 -3.04 -13.72
CA ILE A 96 -11.97 -3.51 -12.75
C ILE A 96 -13.29 -2.75 -12.91
N GLU A 97 -13.23 -1.43 -13.09
CA GLU A 97 -14.40 -0.59 -13.31
C GLU A 97 -15.14 -0.99 -14.59
N ALA A 98 -14.42 -1.40 -15.64
CA ALA A 98 -15.00 -1.90 -16.88
C ALA A 98 -15.90 -3.15 -16.68
N ILE A 99 -15.64 -3.98 -15.66
CA ILE A 99 -16.52 -5.10 -15.31
C ILE A 99 -17.69 -4.57 -14.49
N SER A 100 -18.73 -4.00 -15.10
CA SER A 100 -19.86 -3.43 -14.35
C SER A 100 -20.64 -4.50 -13.54
N VAL A 101 -20.55 -4.43 -12.21
CA VAL A 101 -21.38 -5.16 -11.24
C VAL A 101 -22.38 -4.20 -10.60
N LEU A 102 -23.54 -4.72 -10.20
CA LEU A 102 -24.55 -3.92 -9.52
C LEU A 102 -24.18 -3.78 -8.04
N SER A 103 -24.21 -2.55 -7.55
CA SER A 103 -24.24 -2.29 -6.12
C SER A 103 -25.50 -2.89 -5.47
N PRO A 104 -25.51 -3.11 -4.15
CA PRO A 104 -26.70 -3.58 -3.43
C PRO A 104 -27.93 -2.70 -3.67
N LEU A 105 -27.74 -1.39 -3.86
CA LEU A 105 -28.80 -0.44 -4.14
C LEU A 105 -29.37 -0.66 -5.56
N GLU A 106 -28.52 -0.70 -6.58
CA GLU A 106 -28.92 -0.95 -7.97
C GLU A 106 -29.59 -2.33 -8.13
N TRP A 107 -29.10 -3.33 -7.40
CA TRP A 107 -29.72 -4.65 -7.35
C TRP A 107 -31.15 -4.58 -6.82
N ASN A 108 -31.36 -3.87 -5.70
CA ASN A 108 -32.67 -3.68 -5.12
C ASN A 108 -33.62 -2.91 -6.05
N GLU A 109 -33.14 -1.85 -6.69
CA GLU A 109 -33.91 -1.09 -7.67
C GLU A 109 -34.38 -1.96 -8.84
N LYS A 110 -33.47 -2.74 -9.44
CA LYS A 110 -33.82 -3.67 -10.52
C LYS A 110 -34.79 -4.76 -10.06
N ARG A 111 -34.60 -5.29 -8.86
CA ARG A 111 -35.51 -6.30 -8.29
C ARG A 111 -36.91 -5.72 -8.06
N MET A 112 -37.01 -4.49 -7.56
CA MET A 112 -38.30 -3.81 -7.36
C MET A 112 -38.98 -3.49 -8.68
N PHE A 113 -38.21 -3.06 -9.69
CA PHE A 113 -38.71 -2.86 -11.04
C PHE A 113 -39.34 -4.14 -11.63
N LEU A 114 -38.64 -5.28 -11.55
CA LEU A 114 -39.15 -6.57 -12.02
C LEU A 114 -40.42 -7.00 -11.25
N LYS A 115 -40.45 -6.79 -9.93
CA LYS A 115 -41.66 -7.06 -9.12
C LYS A 115 -42.85 -6.22 -9.54
N LYS A 116 -42.63 -4.93 -9.82
CA LYS A 116 -43.68 -4.02 -10.29
C LYS A 116 -44.23 -4.44 -11.65
N ALA A 117 -43.35 -4.84 -12.58
CA ALA A 117 -43.77 -5.34 -13.89
C ALA A 117 -44.63 -6.61 -13.81
N LEU A 118 -44.32 -7.51 -12.88
CA LEU A 118 -45.15 -8.68 -12.57
C LEU A 118 -46.52 -8.29 -12.01
N GLN A 119 -46.58 -7.35 -11.06
CA GLN A 119 -47.84 -6.87 -10.46
C GLN A 119 -48.75 -6.16 -11.46
N GLU A 120 -48.18 -5.42 -12.40
CA GLU A 120 -48.90 -4.68 -13.44
C GLU A 120 -49.28 -5.57 -14.64
N GLY A 121 -48.92 -6.86 -14.64
CA GLY A 121 -49.27 -7.82 -15.68
C GLY A 121 -48.45 -7.72 -16.97
N TYR A 122 -47.35 -6.96 -16.96
CA TYR A 122 -46.41 -6.86 -18.10
C TYR A 122 -45.50 -8.09 -18.24
N MET A 123 -45.51 -8.98 -17.25
CA MET A 123 -44.69 -10.19 -17.19
C MET A 123 -45.43 -11.28 -16.39
N ASP A 124 -45.23 -12.55 -16.76
CA ASP A 124 -45.70 -13.71 -15.99
C ASP A 124 -44.66 -14.19 -14.95
N SER A 125 -45.08 -15.09 -14.05
CA SER A 125 -44.22 -15.58 -12.96
C SER A 125 -42.98 -16.30 -13.48
N ASP A 126 -43.13 -17.14 -14.51
CA ASP A 126 -42.04 -17.94 -15.07
C ASP A 126 -40.96 -17.04 -15.68
N ARG A 127 -41.38 -15.99 -16.40
CA ARG A 127 -40.51 -15.00 -17.01
C ARG A 127 -39.85 -14.10 -15.95
N TYR A 128 -40.54 -13.80 -14.85
CA TYR A 128 -39.95 -13.09 -13.71
C TYR A 128 -38.82 -13.90 -13.06
N GLU A 129 -39.08 -15.16 -12.71
CA GLU A 129 -38.10 -16.03 -12.08
C GLU A 129 -36.89 -16.26 -12.98
N LYS A 130 -37.13 -16.53 -14.27
CA LYS A 130 -36.05 -16.69 -15.25
C LYS A 130 -35.20 -15.43 -15.35
N THR A 131 -35.82 -14.25 -15.48
CA THR A 131 -35.08 -12.98 -15.60
C THR A 131 -34.25 -12.68 -14.35
N LEU A 132 -34.78 -12.98 -13.16
CA LEU A 132 -34.06 -12.79 -11.90
C LEU A 132 -32.86 -13.76 -11.79
N ASN A 133 -33.06 -15.03 -12.15
CA ASN A 133 -31.98 -16.03 -12.14
C ASN A 133 -30.89 -15.69 -13.16
N ASP A 134 -31.27 -15.33 -14.39
CA ASP A 134 -30.31 -14.93 -15.43
C ASP A 134 -29.49 -13.71 -14.97
N LEU A 135 -30.14 -12.71 -14.36
CA LEU A 135 -29.45 -11.53 -13.83
C LEU A 135 -28.49 -11.90 -12.68
N THR A 136 -28.91 -12.82 -11.79
CA THR A 136 -28.08 -13.29 -10.66
C THR A 136 -26.83 -13.99 -11.17
N ILE A 137 -26.98 -14.95 -12.09
CA ILE A 137 -25.88 -15.70 -12.69
C ILE A 137 -24.88 -14.75 -13.40
N VAL A 138 -25.39 -13.76 -14.14
CA VAL A 138 -24.53 -12.78 -14.81
C VAL A 138 -23.77 -11.92 -13.80
N MET A 139 -24.40 -11.50 -12.69
CA MET A 139 -23.70 -10.76 -11.65
C MET A 139 -22.64 -11.60 -10.95
N GLU A 140 -22.96 -12.82 -10.54
CA GLU A 140 -22.00 -13.74 -9.91
C GLU A 140 -20.77 -13.98 -10.80
N LYS A 141 -20.99 -14.22 -12.10
CA LYS A 141 -19.90 -14.38 -13.07
C LYS A 141 -18.99 -13.16 -13.12
N LYS A 142 -19.56 -11.95 -13.11
CA LYS A 142 -18.80 -10.70 -13.13
C LYS A 142 -18.07 -10.43 -11.81
N TYR A 143 -18.68 -10.76 -10.67
CA TYR A 143 -18.02 -10.70 -9.36
C TYR A 143 -16.80 -11.62 -9.31
N LEU A 144 -16.96 -12.88 -9.74
CA LEU A 144 -15.85 -13.84 -9.86
C LEU A 144 -14.75 -13.37 -10.81
N GLU A 145 -15.10 -12.69 -11.90
CA GLU A 145 -14.12 -12.12 -12.83
C GLU A 145 -13.31 -10.99 -12.18
N ARG A 146 -13.98 -10.08 -11.46
CA ARG A 146 -13.31 -9.03 -10.68
C ARG A 146 -12.38 -9.62 -9.62
N GLU A 147 -12.86 -10.60 -8.87
CA GLU A 147 -12.09 -11.27 -7.82
C GLU A 147 -10.81 -11.90 -8.39
N LYS A 148 -10.91 -12.67 -9.47
CA LYS A 148 -9.74 -13.30 -10.12
C LYS A 148 -8.73 -12.27 -10.64
N ARG A 149 -9.19 -11.15 -11.17
CA ARG A 149 -8.30 -10.05 -11.59
C ARG A 149 -7.59 -9.42 -10.40
N CYS A 150 -8.30 -9.18 -9.30
CA CYS A 150 -7.69 -8.72 -8.05
C CYS A 150 -6.65 -9.73 -7.52
N GLU A 151 -6.95 -11.02 -7.52
CA GLU A 151 -5.98 -12.06 -7.09
C GLU A 151 -4.72 -12.07 -7.97
N SER A 152 -4.89 -12.00 -9.29
CA SER A 152 -3.77 -11.98 -10.23
C SER A 152 -2.90 -10.72 -10.05
N PHE A 153 -3.55 -9.56 -9.87
CA PHE A 153 -2.84 -8.30 -9.63
C PHE A 153 -2.07 -8.34 -8.31
N LEU A 154 -2.71 -8.80 -7.22
CA LEU A 154 -2.04 -8.98 -5.95
C LEU A 154 -0.86 -9.96 -6.05
N TYR A 155 -1.02 -11.10 -6.72
CA TYR A 155 0.05 -12.08 -6.86
C TYR A 155 1.27 -11.50 -7.60
N GLN A 156 1.04 -10.69 -8.64
CA GLN A 156 2.11 -10.06 -9.41
C GLN A 156 2.83 -8.97 -8.61
N TYR A 157 2.07 -8.11 -7.92
CA TYR A 157 2.61 -6.86 -7.37
C TYR A 157 2.93 -6.91 -5.87
N LEU A 158 2.33 -7.81 -5.10
CA LEU A 158 2.60 -7.92 -3.66
C LEU A 158 4.06 -8.29 -3.34
N PRO A 159 4.73 -9.23 -4.05
CA PRO A 159 6.13 -9.51 -3.79
C PRO A 159 7.06 -8.34 -4.10
N GLU A 160 6.82 -7.66 -5.23
CA GLU A 160 7.63 -6.53 -5.72
C GLU A 160 7.48 -5.29 -4.83
N TYR A 161 6.26 -5.00 -4.35
CA TYR A 161 5.92 -3.77 -3.64
C TYR A 161 5.51 -3.98 -2.17
N SER A 162 5.78 -5.16 -1.60
CA SER A 162 5.52 -5.47 -0.17
C SER A 162 6.09 -4.41 0.78
N HIS A 163 7.28 -3.91 0.47
CA HIS A 163 7.97 -2.88 1.24
C HIS A 163 7.28 -1.50 1.21
N LEU A 164 6.27 -1.31 0.35
CA LEU A 164 5.46 -0.09 0.20
C LEU A 164 4.01 -0.27 0.70
N GLN A 165 3.66 -1.39 1.32
CA GLN A 165 2.29 -1.70 1.74
C GLN A 165 1.62 -0.58 2.56
N ASN A 166 2.37 0.08 3.45
CA ASN A 166 1.86 1.18 4.28
C ASN A 166 1.56 2.49 3.51
N HIS A 167 1.97 2.58 2.23
CA HIS A 167 1.72 3.74 1.38
C HIS A 167 0.49 3.58 0.48
N PHE A 168 -0.13 2.40 0.46
CA PHE A 168 -1.10 2.06 -0.58
C PHE A 168 -2.40 1.46 -0.02
N SER A 169 -3.47 2.25 -0.03
CA SER A 169 -4.82 1.84 0.38
C SER A 169 -5.47 0.80 -0.54
N TRP A 170 -5.04 0.69 -1.80
CA TRP A 170 -5.63 -0.22 -2.78
C TRP A 170 -5.32 -1.70 -2.50
N ILE A 171 -4.22 -2.00 -1.81
CA ILE A 171 -3.88 -3.36 -1.37
C ILE A 171 -5.00 -3.86 -0.46
N HIS A 172 -5.47 -2.99 0.44
CA HIS A 172 -6.64 -3.25 1.28
C HIS A 172 -7.92 -3.48 0.45
N PHE A 173 -8.16 -2.64 -0.57
CA PHE A 173 -9.32 -2.81 -1.47
C PHE A 173 -9.32 -4.17 -2.21
N CYS A 174 -8.17 -4.60 -2.75
CA CYS A 174 -8.08 -5.90 -3.41
C CYS A 174 -8.22 -7.07 -2.42
N TYR A 175 -7.75 -6.91 -1.18
CA TYR A 175 -7.96 -7.88 -0.11
C TYR A 175 -9.39 -7.90 0.45
N GLU A 176 -10.14 -6.81 0.35
CA GLU A 176 -11.57 -6.80 0.70
C GLU A 176 -12.42 -7.47 -0.39
N LEU A 177 -12.00 -7.37 -1.65
CA LEU A 177 -12.68 -7.97 -2.80
C LEU A 177 -12.38 -9.46 -2.99
N THR A 178 -11.20 -9.91 -2.54
CA THR A 178 -10.85 -11.33 -2.51
C THR A 178 -11.23 -11.83 -1.13
N GLU A 179 -12.07 -12.86 -0.97
CA GLU A 179 -12.53 -13.32 0.37
C GLU A 179 -11.39 -13.79 1.31
N LYS A 180 -10.13 -13.69 0.88
CA LYS A 180 -8.87 -14.01 1.57
C LYS A 180 -8.41 -12.90 2.52
N LYS A 181 -9.24 -12.54 3.51
CA LYS A 181 -8.85 -11.70 4.66
C LYS A 181 -7.62 -12.21 5.43
N HIS A 182 -7.23 -13.48 5.25
CA HIS A 182 -6.12 -14.14 5.94
C HIS A 182 -4.72 -13.66 5.49
N LEU A 183 -4.61 -12.98 4.34
CA LEU A 183 -3.32 -12.51 3.82
C LEU A 183 -2.85 -11.16 4.41
N LEU A 184 -3.67 -10.50 5.22
CA LEU A 184 -3.30 -9.28 5.98
C LEU A 184 -2.45 -9.55 7.24
N LEU A 185 -2.21 -10.83 7.57
CA LEU A 185 -1.57 -11.26 8.82
C LEU A 185 -0.15 -11.84 8.63
N LEU A 186 0.43 -11.74 7.43
CA LEU A 186 1.82 -12.11 7.12
C LEU A 186 2.62 -10.88 6.73
#